data_AF-U5H5S7-F1
#
_entry.id   AF-U5H5S7-F1
#
_cell.length_a   1.000
_cell.length_b   1.000
_cell.length_c   1.000
_cell.angle_alpha   90.00
_cell.angle_beta   90.00
_cell.angle_gamma   90.00
#
_symmetry.space_group_name_H-M   'P 1'
#
loop_
_entity.id
_entity.type
_entity.pdbx_description
1 polymer ?
#
loop_
_entity_poly.entity_id
_entity_poly.type
_entity_poly.pdbx_seq_one_letter_code
_entity_poly.pdbx_strand_id
1 'polypeptide(L)'
;MPTFDAAFLRDPADLPVHVWAYKRLREIIRRMPSYRGEFAPISPAFPEGEARCLSKEEAAKLVGKKLDDIAYTAEDDKAIEDWARNNIGSTWHSMSTCSMKPRDQDGVVDARLNVYGTKGLKVCDLSIAPSNLGTNTYSAALTIGEKGAVLLGEDLGIKV
;
A
#
# COMPACT_ATOMS: atom_id res chain seq x y z
N MET A 1 -24.45 9.58 3.57
CA MET A 1 -23.07 9.08 3.36
C MET A 1 -22.90 8.79 1.87
N PRO A 2 -21.78 9.16 1.23
CA PRO A 2 -21.53 8.79 -0.15
C PRO A 2 -21.42 7.26 -0.28
N THR A 3 -21.75 6.72 -1.44
CA THR A 3 -21.40 5.33 -1.77
C THR A 3 -19.89 5.22 -1.76
N PHE A 4 -19.36 4.21 -1.08
CA PHE A 4 -17.93 3.99 -0.95
C PHE A 4 -17.60 2.52 -1.12
N ASP A 5 -16.58 2.26 -1.93
CA ASP A 5 -16.06 0.94 -2.23
C ASP A 5 -14.54 1.06 -2.31
N ALA A 6 -13.84 0.43 -1.36
CA ALA A 6 -12.38 0.49 -1.27
C ALA A 6 -11.69 -0.35 -2.36
N ALA A 7 -12.39 -1.31 -2.97
CA ALA A 7 -11.86 -2.19 -4.01
C ALA A 7 -10.59 -2.99 -3.67
N PHE A 8 -10.18 -3.07 -2.39
CA PHE A 8 -8.97 -3.80 -1.98
C PHE A 8 -9.03 -5.26 -2.42
N LEU A 9 -7.94 -5.74 -3.06
CA LEU A 9 -7.76 -7.12 -3.51
C LEU A 9 -8.85 -7.62 -4.49
N ARG A 10 -9.51 -6.68 -5.20
CA ARG A 10 -10.42 -7.02 -6.30
C ARG A 10 -9.67 -7.66 -7.45
N ASP A 11 -8.49 -7.13 -7.78
CA ASP A 11 -7.60 -7.75 -8.75
C ASP A 11 -6.80 -8.87 -8.07
N PRO A 12 -6.89 -10.12 -8.55
CA PRO A 12 -6.11 -11.22 -7.97
C PRO A 12 -4.59 -11.01 -8.08
N ALA A 13 -4.11 -10.14 -8.98
CA ALA A 13 -2.69 -9.82 -9.11
C ALA A 13 -2.11 -9.11 -7.87
N ASP A 14 -2.95 -8.50 -7.02
CA ASP A 14 -2.50 -7.84 -5.79
C ASP A 14 -2.09 -8.84 -4.69
N LEU A 15 -2.57 -10.08 -4.73
CA LEU A 15 -2.35 -11.04 -3.64
C LEU A 15 -0.92 -11.60 -3.53
N PRO A 16 -0.25 -12.04 -4.62
CA PRO A 16 1.04 -12.71 -4.52
C PRO A 16 2.12 -11.87 -3.83
N VAL A 17 2.07 -10.54 -4.00
CA VAL A 17 3.03 -9.64 -3.32
C VAL A 17 2.81 -9.60 -1.81
N HIS A 18 1.57 -9.73 -1.33
CA HIS A 18 1.27 -9.83 0.10
C HIS A 18 1.79 -11.15 0.70
N VAL A 19 1.64 -12.26 -0.02
CA VAL A 19 2.17 -13.57 0.40
C VAL A 19 3.70 -13.51 0.49
N TRP A 20 4.35 -13.00 -0.55
CA TRP A 20 5.80 -12.81 -0.56
C TRP A 20 6.28 -11.88 0.57
N ALA A 21 5.61 -10.73 0.76
CA ALA A 21 6.00 -9.76 1.78
C ALA A 21 5.87 -10.34 3.19
N TYR A 22 4.80 -11.08 3.48
CA TYR A 22 4.62 -11.76 4.76
C TYR A 22 5.80 -12.71 5.05
N LYS A 23 6.11 -13.62 4.12
CA LYS A 23 7.21 -14.58 4.28
C LYS A 23 8.54 -13.87 4.48
N ARG A 24 8.83 -12.86 3.64
CA ARG A 24 10.09 -12.11 3.69
C ARG A 24 10.27 -11.34 5.00
N LEU A 25 9.22 -10.66 5.47
CA LEU A 25 9.24 -9.93 6.73
C LEU A 25 9.39 -10.89 7.92
N ARG A 26 8.72 -12.05 7.89
CA ARG A 26 8.84 -13.07 8.93
C ARG A 26 10.27 -13.60 9.06
N GLU A 27 10.97 -13.82 7.93
CA GLU A 27 12.38 -14.23 7.94
C GLU A 27 13.33 -13.17 8.52
N ILE A 28 13.05 -11.89 8.26
CA ILE A 28 13.79 -10.77 8.87
C ILE A 28 13.55 -10.77 10.39
N ILE A 29 12.27 -10.83 10.80
CA ILE A 29 11.85 -10.75 12.21
C ILE A 29 12.44 -11.90 13.03
N ARG A 30 12.40 -13.15 12.53
CA ARG A 30 12.94 -14.34 13.21
C ARG A 30 14.44 -14.27 13.48
N ARG A 31 15.17 -13.45 12.72
CA ARG A 31 16.62 -13.25 12.86
C ARG A 31 16.97 -12.04 13.74
N MET A 32 15.99 -11.29 14.22
CA MET A 32 16.25 -10.17 15.13
C MET A 32 16.65 -10.67 16.52
N PRO A 33 17.64 -10.04 17.19
CA PRO A 33 17.98 -10.37 18.59
C PRO A 33 16.80 -10.23 19.57
N SER A 34 15.82 -9.38 19.22
CA SER A 34 14.60 -9.14 19.96
C SER A 34 13.47 -10.14 19.68
N TYR A 35 13.65 -11.10 18.77
CA TYR A 35 12.61 -12.09 18.43
C TYR A 35 12.22 -12.93 19.66
N ARG A 36 10.92 -13.00 19.97
CA ARG A 36 10.37 -13.74 21.12
C ARG A 36 9.15 -14.59 20.74
N GLY A 37 9.08 -14.99 19.48
CA GLY A 37 7.95 -15.76 18.94
C GLY A 37 6.95 -14.88 18.23
N GLU A 38 5.83 -15.49 17.90
CA GLU A 38 4.80 -14.88 17.06
C GLU A 38 3.48 -14.86 17.81
N PHE A 39 2.70 -13.80 17.59
CA PHE A 39 1.38 -13.68 18.20
C PHE A 39 0.35 -14.37 17.29
N ALA A 40 0.07 -15.64 17.57
CA ALA A 40 -0.85 -16.46 16.78
C ALA A 40 -2.22 -15.81 16.51
N PRO A 41 -2.87 -15.09 17.45
CA PRO A 41 -4.18 -14.49 17.20
C PRO A 41 -4.25 -13.44 16.08
N ILE A 42 -3.11 -12.87 15.66
CA ILE A 42 -3.05 -11.89 14.56
C ILE A 42 -2.23 -12.38 13.37
N SER A 43 -1.80 -13.64 13.40
CA SER A 43 -1.02 -14.26 12.32
C SER A 43 -1.93 -15.11 11.42
N PRO A 44 -1.47 -15.52 10.23
CA PRO A 44 -2.21 -16.49 9.42
C PRO A 44 -2.48 -17.77 10.20
N ALA A 45 -3.66 -18.33 10.00
CA ALA A 45 -4.08 -19.58 10.62
C ALA A 45 -3.46 -20.77 9.90
N PHE A 46 -2.14 -20.94 10.07
CA PHE A 46 -1.40 -22.03 9.45
C PHE A 46 -1.89 -23.40 9.95
N PRO A 47 -1.91 -24.43 9.07
CA PRO A 47 -2.03 -25.81 9.50
C PRO A 47 -0.84 -26.23 10.39
N GLU A 48 -0.93 -27.41 11.01
CA GLU A 48 0.24 -27.98 11.69
C GLU A 48 1.37 -28.21 10.69
N GLY A 49 2.56 -27.72 11.02
CA GLY A 49 3.71 -27.78 10.12
C GLY A 49 4.82 -26.82 10.54
N GLU A 50 5.80 -26.64 9.66
CA GLU A 50 6.95 -25.76 9.90
C GLU A 50 6.55 -24.27 9.93
N ALA A 51 5.55 -23.89 9.14
CA ALA A 51 5.05 -22.53 9.05
C ALA A 51 4.20 -22.10 10.26
N ARG A 52 3.88 -23.00 11.21
CA ARG A 52 3.09 -22.62 12.39
C ARG A 52 3.76 -21.52 13.21
N CYS A 53 2.97 -20.72 13.91
CA CYS A 53 3.51 -19.75 14.87
C CYS A 53 4.24 -20.46 16.01
N LEU A 54 5.40 -19.90 16.39
CA LEU A 54 6.21 -20.42 17.50
C LEU A 54 5.85 -19.72 18.82
N SER A 55 5.83 -20.50 19.90
CA SER A 55 5.70 -19.97 21.26
C SER A 55 6.94 -19.15 21.65
N LYS A 56 6.84 -18.43 22.77
CA LYS A 56 7.96 -17.67 23.32
C LYS A 56 9.14 -18.57 23.68
N GLU A 57 8.88 -19.75 24.24
CA GLU A 57 9.88 -20.73 24.66
C GLU A 57 10.56 -21.39 23.46
N GLU A 58 9.81 -21.67 22.39
CA GLU A 58 10.35 -22.20 21.14
C GLU A 58 11.24 -21.17 20.44
N ALA A 59 10.76 -19.94 20.30
CA ALA A 59 11.48 -18.86 19.66
C ALA A 59 12.76 -18.47 20.40
N ALA A 60 12.76 -18.50 21.75
CA ALA A 60 13.95 -18.22 22.54
C ALA A 60 15.12 -19.16 22.20
N LYS A 61 14.84 -20.39 21.75
CA LYS A 61 15.87 -21.36 21.33
C LYS A 61 16.51 -21.02 19.99
N LEU A 62 15.94 -20.10 19.21
CA LEU A 62 16.40 -19.71 17.87
C LEU A 62 17.27 -18.45 17.87
N VAL A 63 17.10 -17.58 18.88
CA VAL A 63 17.81 -16.30 18.95
C VAL A 63 19.32 -16.50 18.94
N GLY A 64 20.02 -15.79 18.04
CA GLY A 64 21.47 -15.87 17.88
C GLY A 64 21.98 -17.09 17.11
N LYS A 65 21.09 -17.97 16.63
CA LYS A 65 21.45 -19.11 15.78
C LYS A 65 21.34 -18.76 14.30
N LYS A 66 22.12 -19.45 13.47
CA LYS A 66 21.88 -19.50 12.04
C LYS A 66 20.59 -20.28 11.78
N LEU A 67 19.69 -19.70 10.98
CA LEU A 67 18.40 -20.28 10.64
C LEU A 67 18.32 -20.49 9.13
N ASP A 68 17.79 -21.64 8.74
CA ASP A 68 17.27 -21.86 7.39
C ASP A 68 15.89 -21.17 7.25
N ASP A 69 15.50 -20.88 6.02
CA ASP A 69 14.19 -20.27 5.73
C ASP A 69 13.07 -21.29 5.94
N ILE A 70 11.92 -20.82 6.41
CA ILE A 70 10.75 -21.68 6.61
C ILE A 70 10.29 -22.25 5.27
N ALA A 71 10.06 -23.56 5.22
CA ALA A 71 9.34 -24.19 4.10
C ALA A 71 7.83 -23.94 4.22
N TYR A 72 7.22 -23.48 3.12
CA TYR A 72 5.77 -23.22 3.03
C TYR A 72 5.14 -24.16 2.01
N THR A 73 4.00 -24.74 2.35
CA THR A 73 3.17 -25.53 1.43
C THR A 73 2.14 -24.64 0.71
N ALA A 74 1.37 -25.22 -0.22
CA ALA A 74 0.28 -24.51 -0.88
C ALA A 74 -0.85 -24.13 0.10
N GLU A 75 -1.08 -24.94 1.13
CA GLU A 75 -2.05 -24.69 2.19
C GLU A 75 -1.62 -23.54 3.09
N ASP A 76 -0.31 -23.40 3.36
CA ASP A 76 0.21 -22.24 4.08
C ASP A 76 0.05 -20.95 3.27
N ASP A 77 0.29 -21.01 1.95
CA ASP A 77 0.10 -19.87 1.06
C ASP A 77 -1.36 -19.43 1.02
N LYS A 78 -2.28 -20.40 0.97
CA LYS A 78 -3.71 -20.13 1.11
C LYS A 78 -4.05 -19.49 2.45
N ALA A 79 -3.45 -19.94 3.55
CA ALA A 79 -3.66 -19.34 4.87
C ALA A 79 -3.20 -17.87 4.91
N ILE A 80 -2.08 -17.55 4.24
CA ILE A 80 -1.59 -16.15 4.14
C ILE A 80 -2.51 -15.30 3.26
N GLU A 81 -3.01 -15.82 2.14
CA GLU A 81 -3.98 -15.12 1.28
C GLU A 81 -5.28 -14.82 2.03
N ASP A 82 -5.84 -15.81 2.72
CA ASP A 82 -7.07 -15.66 3.50
C ASP A 82 -6.85 -14.66 4.64
N TRP A 83 -5.68 -14.70 5.29
CA TRP A 83 -5.30 -13.69 6.29
C TRP A 83 -5.22 -12.28 5.68
N ALA A 84 -4.57 -12.12 4.52
CA ALA A 84 -4.46 -10.83 3.86
C ALA A 84 -5.83 -10.25 3.51
N ARG A 85 -6.75 -11.07 2.98
CA ARG A 85 -8.13 -10.65 2.67
C ARG A 85 -8.91 -10.14 3.89
N ASN A 86 -8.67 -10.73 5.06
CA ASN A 86 -9.36 -10.37 6.29
C ASN A 86 -8.71 -9.21 7.06
N ASN A 87 -7.45 -8.86 6.74
CA ASN A 87 -6.67 -7.89 7.52
C ASN A 87 -6.13 -6.71 6.70
N ILE A 88 -6.32 -6.70 5.38
CA ILE A 88 -5.89 -5.57 4.54
C ILE A 88 -6.64 -4.29 4.92
N GLY A 89 -5.92 -3.18 4.90
CA GLY A 89 -6.46 -1.86 5.21
C GLY A 89 -5.77 -0.77 4.42
N SER A 90 -6.34 0.43 4.48
CA SER A 90 -5.74 1.61 3.86
C SER A 90 -4.45 2.00 4.58
N THR A 91 -3.44 2.40 3.81
CA THR A 91 -2.27 3.12 4.31
C THR A 91 -2.47 4.65 4.25
N TRP A 92 -3.71 5.12 4.06
CA TRP A 92 -4.09 6.53 3.93
C TRP A 92 -3.48 7.26 2.72
N HIS A 93 -3.10 6.50 1.69
CA HIS A 93 -2.50 7.02 0.45
C HIS A 93 -3.52 7.14 -0.70
N SER A 94 -4.73 7.63 -0.41
CA SER A 94 -5.80 7.75 -1.40
C SER A 94 -5.46 8.78 -2.48
N MET A 95 -5.73 8.46 -3.76
CA MET A 95 -5.39 9.30 -4.92
C MET A 95 -6.24 8.99 -6.16
N SER A 96 -6.03 9.74 -7.24
CA SER A 96 -6.52 9.48 -8.62
C SER A 96 -8.01 9.70 -8.93
N THR A 97 -8.85 10.14 -7.98
CA THR A 97 -10.29 10.34 -8.21
C THR A 97 -10.64 11.50 -9.16
N CYS A 98 -9.69 12.38 -9.45
CA CYS A 98 -9.81 13.48 -10.43
C CYS A 98 -8.59 13.48 -11.38
N SER A 99 -8.27 12.30 -11.92
CA SER A 99 -7.04 12.04 -12.68
C SER A 99 -6.70 13.07 -13.76
N MET A 100 -5.42 13.47 -13.80
CA MET A 100 -4.81 14.29 -14.84
C MET A 100 -4.49 13.44 -16.07
N LYS A 101 -5.45 13.30 -16.97
CA LYS A 101 -5.38 12.50 -18.21
C LYS A 101 -6.15 13.20 -19.35
N PRO A 102 -5.99 12.77 -20.61
CA PRO A 102 -6.90 13.15 -21.68
C PRO A 102 -8.37 12.87 -21.30
N ARG A 103 -9.27 13.77 -21.68
CA ARG A 103 -10.70 13.66 -21.32
C ARG A 103 -11.37 12.42 -21.94
N ASP A 104 -10.91 11.98 -23.10
CA ASP A 104 -11.34 10.75 -23.79
C ASP A 104 -10.76 9.47 -23.18
N GLN A 105 -9.94 9.60 -22.13
CA GLN A 105 -9.38 8.50 -21.32
C GLN A 105 -9.76 8.68 -19.84
N ASP A 106 -11.00 9.14 -19.60
CA ASP A 106 -11.58 9.37 -18.27
C ASP A 106 -10.85 10.42 -17.41
N GLY A 107 -10.08 11.32 -18.04
CA GLY A 107 -9.43 12.44 -17.36
C GLY A 107 -10.41 13.50 -16.86
N VAL A 108 -10.13 14.06 -15.67
CA VAL A 108 -10.93 15.12 -15.04
C VAL A 108 -10.26 16.48 -15.16
N VAL A 109 -8.93 16.52 -15.12
CA VAL A 109 -8.13 17.75 -15.26
C VAL A 109 -7.13 17.67 -16.42
N ASP A 110 -6.82 18.82 -17.01
CA ASP A 110 -5.78 18.96 -18.03
C ASP A 110 -4.36 19.03 -17.41
N ALA A 111 -3.33 19.13 -18.25
CA ALA A 111 -1.93 19.21 -17.82
C ALA A 111 -1.58 20.50 -17.01
N ARG A 112 -2.47 21.50 -16.99
CA ARG A 112 -2.39 22.69 -16.15
C ARG A 112 -3.33 22.62 -14.94
N LEU A 113 -3.84 21.42 -14.65
CA LEU A 113 -4.74 21.08 -13.54
C LEU A 113 -6.12 21.74 -13.64
N ASN A 114 -6.50 22.27 -14.80
CA ASN A 114 -7.83 22.86 -14.99
C ASN A 114 -8.88 21.76 -15.14
N VAL A 115 -10.02 21.92 -14.47
CA VAL A 115 -11.16 21.00 -14.63
C VAL A 115 -11.79 21.18 -16.01
N TYR A 116 -11.89 20.09 -16.78
CA TYR A 116 -12.45 20.15 -18.13
C TYR A 116 -13.89 20.71 -18.13
N GLY A 117 -14.18 21.56 -19.12
CA GLY A 117 -15.52 22.17 -19.29
C GLY A 117 -15.82 23.34 -18.35
N THR A 118 -14.83 23.79 -17.57
CA THR A 118 -14.96 24.93 -16.63
C THR A 118 -13.92 26.01 -16.92
N LYS A 119 -14.01 27.15 -16.24
CA LYS A 119 -13.02 28.23 -16.28
C LYS A 119 -12.69 28.66 -14.84
N GLY A 120 -11.41 28.93 -14.57
CA GLY A 120 -10.97 29.42 -13.26
C GLY A 120 -11.07 28.39 -12.11
N LEU A 121 -11.17 27.09 -12.43
CA LEU A 121 -11.23 26.01 -11.44
C LEU A 121 -10.10 25.01 -11.69
N LYS A 122 -9.31 24.75 -10.64
CA LYS A 122 -8.22 23.77 -10.63
C LYS A 122 -8.37 22.80 -9.46
N VAL A 123 -7.81 21.60 -9.60
CA VAL A 123 -7.65 20.63 -8.50
C VAL A 123 -6.16 20.40 -8.26
N CYS A 124 -5.69 20.60 -7.02
CA CYS A 124 -4.26 20.59 -6.69
C CYS A 124 -3.99 19.71 -5.45
N ASP A 125 -4.46 18.48 -5.47
CA ASP A 125 -4.20 17.46 -4.44
C ASP A 125 -3.97 16.08 -5.08
N LEU A 126 -3.80 15.03 -4.28
CA LEU A 126 -3.52 13.68 -4.76
C LEU A 126 -4.58 13.10 -5.70
N SER A 127 -5.81 13.64 -5.74
CA SER A 127 -6.84 13.19 -6.67
C SER A 127 -6.41 13.31 -8.14
N ILE A 128 -5.47 14.20 -8.47
CA ILE A 128 -5.01 14.40 -9.85
C ILE A 128 -4.00 13.37 -10.33
N ALA A 129 -3.40 12.58 -9.43
CA ALA A 129 -2.35 11.64 -9.82
C ALA A 129 -2.91 10.59 -10.82
N PRO A 130 -2.38 10.48 -12.05
CA PRO A 130 -2.94 9.57 -13.07
C PRO A 130 -2.61 8.09 -12.82
N SER A 131 -1.66 7.81 -11.93
CA SER A 131 -1.22 6.49 -11.50
C SER A 131 -0.65 6.56 -10.09
N ASN A 132 -0.39 5.38 -9.49
CA ASN A 132 0.12 5.24 -8.14
C ASN A 132 1.61 5.65 -8.01
N LEU A 133 2.05 5.90 -6.78
CA LEU A 133 3.43 6.27 -6.44
C LEU A 133 3.98 5.35 -5.36
N GLY A 134 5.22 4.87 -5.53
CA GLY A 134 5.90 4.00 -4.56
C GLY A 134 6.46 4.73 -3.33
N THR A 135 5.65 5.55 -2.64
CA THR A 135 6.06 6.36 -1.48
C THR A 135 4.91 6.57 -0.51
N ASN A 136 5.23 6.89 0.75
CA ASN A 136 4.28 7.60 1.58
C ASN A 136 3.93 8.95 0.92
N THR A 137 2.64 9.24 0.77
CA THR A 137 2.17 10.24 -0.21
C THR A 137 2.19 11.68 0.28
N TYR A 138 2.68 11.95 1.49
CA TYR A 138 2.76 13.33 1.98
C TYR A 138 3.69 14.20 1.11
N SER A 139 4.86 13.68 0.76
CA SER A 139 5.81 14.37 -0.13
C SER A 139 5.21 14.62 -1.52
N ALA A 140 4.44 13.67 -2.04
CA ALA A 140 3.74 13.80 -3.31
C ALA A 140 2.65 14.89 -3.25
N ALA A 141 1.86 14.93 -2.17
CA ALA A 141 0.84 15.95 -1.96
C ALA A 141 1.45 17.36 -1.91
N LEU A 142 2.56 17.53 -1.18
CA LEU A 142 3.30 18.80 -1.16
C LEU A 142 3.80 19.17 -2.57
N THR A 143 4.38 18.21 -3.30
CA THR A 143 4.90 18.44 -4.65
C THR A 143 3.80 18.89 -5.62
N ILE A 144 2.61 18.27 -5.54
CA ILE A 144 1.45 18.68 -6.34
C ILE A 144 0.99 20.09 -5.94
N GLY A 145 0.94 20.38 -4.64
CA GLY A 145 0.60 21.70 -4.12
C GLY A 145 1.54 22.79 -4.64
N GLU A 146 2.85 22.57 -4.54
CA GLU A 146 3.89 23.48 -5.07
C GLU A 146 3.74 23.69 -6.58
N LYS A 147 3.53 22.60 -7.35
CA LYS A 147 3.32 22.72 -8.79
C LYS A 147 2.03 23.47 -9.11
N GLY A 148 0.96 23.23 -8.37
CA GLY A 148 -0.31 23.95 -8.49
C GLY A 148 -0.17 25.45 -8.20
N ALA A 149 0.59 25.81 -7.16
CA ALA A 149 0.90 27.20 -6.83
C ALA A 149 1.67 27.89 -7.97
N VAL A 150 2.69 27.25 -8.54
CA VAL A 150 3.42 27.77 -9.71
C VAL A 150 2.50 27.98 -10.91
N LEU A 151 1.66 26.99 -11.25
CA LEU A 151 0.75 27.08 -12.39
C LEU A 151 -0.28 28.21 -12.22
N LEU A 152 -0.81 28.38 -11.00
CA LEU A 152 -1.70 29.48 -10.68
C LEU A 152 -0.99 30.84 -10.72
N GLY A 153 0.24 30.91 -10.21
CA GLY A 153 1.08 32.11 -10.27
C GLY A 153 1.34 32.54 -11.71
N GLU A 154 1.71 31.61 -12.60
CA GLU A 154 1.85 31.86 -14.03
C GLU A 154 0.57 32.42 -14.66
N ASP A 155 -0.59 31.81 -14.38
CA ASP A 155 -1.89 32.24 -14.92
C ASP A 155 -2.28 33.66 -14.45
N LEU A 156 -1.79 34.09 -13.28
CA LEU A 156 -2.07 35.40 -12.68
C LEU A 156 -0.94 36.43 -12.88
N GLY A 157 0.19 36.05 -13.50
CA GLY A 157 1.37 36.92 -13.61
C GLY A 157 2.09 37.18 -12.27
N ILE A 158 1.94 36.28 -11.30
CA ILE A 158 2.58 36.34 -9.98
C ILE A 158 3.79 35.40 -9.98
N LYS A 159 4.95 35.91 -9.54
CA LYS A 159 6.13 35.08 -9.30
C LYS A 159 6.04 34.47 -7.89
N VAL A 160 6.02 33.15 -7.85
CA VAL A 160 6.07 32.34 -6.62
C VAL A 160 7.52 32.07 -6.25
#